data_AF-A0A108WKX9-F1
#
_entry.id   AF-A0A108WKX9-F1
#
_cell.length_a   1.000
_cell.length_b   1.000
_cell.length_c   1.000
_cell.angle_alpha   90.00
_cell.angle_beta   90.00
_cell.angle_gamma   90.00
#
_symmetry.space_group_name_H-M   'P 1'
#
loop_
_entity.id
_entity.type
_entity.pdbx_description
1 polymer ?
#
loop_
_entity_poly.entity_id
_entity_poly.type
_entity_poly.pdbx_seq_one_letter_code
_entity_poly.pdbx_strand_id
1 'polypeptide(L)'
;MQASDFKNPHTRWHYITVLERTNNLIFMHAVTAKENDKSFIFNEEATKKLNWDKSIKTMFDYRMSFGIGDVYERIFQLCVISLCSDIELFFKKTFETFEYKKGSGKGFYQRFNDVIKALKTAGHNFSPIEDQLSKINLAFQVRHICIHNYGIVDDDFQKNTNTGKLGETYVIEQEQYREMYDAYVALLLHLDNHLPSAK
;
A
#
# COMPACT_ATOMS: atom_id res chain seq x y z
N MET A 1 -6.89 -9.09 -13.56
CA MET A 1 -8.04 -9.66 -12.81
C MET A 1 -9.18 -8.67 -12.82
N GLN A 2 -10.41 -9.18 -12.76
CA GLN A 2 -11.66 -8.43 -12.72
C GLN A 2 -12.52 -8.95 -11.56
N ALA A 3 -13.52 -8.17 -11.13
CA ALA A 3 -14.37 -8.58 -10.00
C ALA A 3 -15.14 -9.89 -10.27
N SER A 4 -15.40 -10.20 -11.54
CA SER A 4 -16.03 -11.45 -11.99
C SER A 4 -15.16 -12.69 -11.74
N ASP A 5 -13.84 -12.53 -11.56
CA ASP A 5 -12.92 -13.64 -11.34
C ASP A 5 -13.06 -14.24 -9.92
N PHE A 6 -13.66 -13.49 -8.99
CA PHE A 6 -13.88 -13.89 -7.60
C PHE A 6 -15.25 -14.52 -7.44
N LYS A 7 -15.30 -15.79 -7.02
CA LYS A 7 -16.56 -16.53 -6.83
C LYS A 7 -17.15 -16.27 -5.44
N ASN A 8 -16.31 -16.13 -4.42
CA ASN A 8 -16.74 -15.92 -3.06
C ASN A 8 -17.13 -14.42 -2.86
N PRO A 9 -18.36 -14.12 -2.36
CA PRO A 9 -18.79 -12.73 -2.17
C PRO A 9 -17.87 -11.92 -1.26
N HIS A 10 -17.26 -12.57 -0.26
CA HIS A 10 -16.37 -11.92 0.72
C HIS A 10 -15.09 -11.39 0.07
N THR A 11 -14.40 -12.23 -0.70
CA THR A 11 -13.19 -11.85 -1.46
C THR A 11 -13.51 -10.91 -2.60
N ARG A 12 -14.65 -11.09 -3.29
CA ARG A 12 -15.11 -10.16 -4.34
C ARG A 12 -15.34 -8.75 -3.80
N TRP A 13 -16.04 -8.62 -2.67
CA TRP A 13 -16.27 -7.32 -2.03
C TRP A 13 -14.96 -6.63 -1.67
N HIS A 14 -14.01 -7.39 -1.12
CA HIS A 14 -12.70 -6.86 -0.78
C HIS A 14 -11.85 -6.49 -1.99
N TYR A 15 -11.91 -7.26 -3.07
CA TYR A 15 -11.26 -6.92 -4.33
C TYR A 15 -11.78 -5.59 -4.87
N ILE A 16 -13.10 -5.39 -4.91
CA ILE A 16 -13.70 -4.12 -5.35
C ILE A 16 -13.24 -2.97 -4.44
N THR A 17 -13.20 -3.20 -3.13
CA THR A 17 -12.78 -2.19 -2.16
C THR A 17 -11.35 -1.73 -2.41
N VAL A 18 -10.39 -2.66 -2.53
CA VAL A 18 -8.98 -2.31 -2.76
C VAL A 18 -8.75 -1.74 -4.16
N LEU A 19 -9.50 -2.23 -5.16
CA LEU A 19 -9.44 -1.72 -6.53
C LEU A 19 -9.87 -0.24 -6.57
N GLU A 20 -11.04 0.09 -6.01
CA GLU A 20 -11.55 1.46 -6.11
C GLU A 20 -10.82 2.42 -5.18
N ARG A 21 -10.61 2.03 -3.91
CA ARG A 21 -10.06 2.95 -2.90
C ARG A 21 -8.56 3.11 -3.03
N THR A 22 -7.83 2.00 -3.20
CA THR A 22 -6.38 2.04 -3.18
C THR A 22 -5.81 2.17 -4.59
N ASN A 23 -6.24 1.35 -5.56
CA ASN A 23 -5.68 1.40 -6.91
C ASN A 23 -6.20 2.59 -7.73
N ASN A 24 -7.51 2.70 -7.94
CA ASN A 24 -8.10 3.68 -8.85
C ASN A 24 -8.06 5.11 -8.31
N LEU A 25 -8.02 5.29 -6.99
CA LEU A 25 -7.97 6.60 -6.36
C LEU A 25 -6.54 6.98 -5.95
N ILE A 26 -5.97 6.30 -4.95
CA ILE A 26 -4.68 6.72 -4.36
C ILE A 26 -3.52 6.49 -5.32
N PHE A 27 -3.39 5.30 -5.90
CA PHE A 27 -2.29 5.01 -6.82
C PHE A 27 -2.40 5.77 -8.15
N MET A 28 -3.59 5.88 -8.74
CA MET A 28 -3.77 6.72 -9.92
C MET A 28 -3.42 8.19 -9.67
N HIS A 29 -3.72 8.71 -8.47
CA HIS A 29 -3.26 10.04 -8.09
C HIS A 29 -1.73 10.09 -7.99
N ALA A 30 -1.08 9.11 -7.36
CA ALA A 30 0.37 9.05 -7.23
C ALA A 30 1.10 9.13 -8.58
N VAL A 31 0.65 8.36 -9.57
CA VAL A 31 1.31 8.29 -10.88
C VAL A 31 1.00 9.50 -11.77
N THR A 32 -0.05 10.27 -11.48
CA THR A 32 -0.44 11.44 -12.29
C THR A 32 -0.11 12.78 -11.65
N ALA A 33 0.07 12.84 -10.32
CA ALA A 33 0.21 14.09 -9.58
C ALA A 33 1.33 14.99 -10.12
N LYS A 34 2.51 14.41 -10.39
CA LYS A 34 3.68 15.16 -10.88
C LYS A 34 3.42 15.80 -12.24
N GLU A 35 2.86 15.06 -13.19
CA GLU A 35 2.57 15.58 -14.52
C GLU A 35 1.38 16.55 -14.51
N ASN A 36 0.36 16.30 -13.69
CA ASN A 36 -0.75 17.23 -13.50
C ASN A 36 -0.25 18.56 -12.94
N ASP A 37 0.64 18.54 -11.95
CA ASP A 37 1.21 19.74 -11.34
C ASP A 37 2.14 20.51 -12.30
N LYS A 38 2.86 19.81 -13.19
CA LYS A 38 3.63 20.46 -14.27
C LYS A 38 2.72 21.13 -15.29
N SER A 39 1.54 20.55 -15.56
CA SER A 39 0.56 21.11 -16.49
C SER A 39 -0.20 22.32 -15.92
N PHE A 40 -0.24 22.44 -14.58
CA PHE A 40 -0.90 23.56 -13.91
C PHE A 40 -0.01 24.80 -13.92
N ILE A 41 -0.21 25.66 -14.93
CA ILE A 41 0.54 26.91 -15.10
C ILE A 41 -0.17 28.04 -14.35
N PHE A 42 0.55 28.75 -13.48
CA PHE A 42 0.01 29.93 -12.81
C PHE A 42 -0.07 31.12 -13.77
N ASN A 43 -1.16 31.89 -13.69
CA ASN A 43 -1.25 33.14 -14.42
C ASN A 43 -0.41 34.25 -13.75
N GLU A 44 -0.14 35.32 -14.51
CA GLU A 44 0.68 36.45 -14.02
C GLU A 44 0.07 37.18 -12.82
N GLU A 45 -1.25 37.17 -12.70
CA GLU A 45 -1.94 37.83 -11.59
C GLU A 45 -1.75 37.07 -10.27
N ALA A 46 -1.89 35.74 -10.31
CA ALA A 46 -1.71 34.86 -9.16
C ALA A 46 -0.26 34.89 -8.67
N THR A 47 0.72 34.80 -9.57
CA THR A 47 2.15 34.88 -9.23
C THR A 47 2.51 36.22 -8.58
N LYS A 48 1.99 37.35 -9.10
CA LYS A 48 2.17 38.68 -8.51
C LYS A 48 1.52 38.79 -7.12
N LYS A 49 0.29 38.28 -6.94
CA LYS A 49 -0.43 38.34 -5.65
C LYS A 49 0.24 37.50 -4.56
N LEU A 50 0.82 36.37 -4.93
CA LEU A 50 1.47 35.44 -3.99
C LEU A 50 2.94 35.80 -3.70
N ASN A 51 3.46 36.84 -4.36
CA ASN A 51 4.86 37.29 -4.25
C ASN A 51 5.85 36.14 -4.44
N TRP A 52 5.55 35.21 -5.35
CA TRP A 52 6.40 34.09 -5.66
C TRP A 52 7.58 34.51 -6.54
N ASP A 53 8.71 33.82 -6.38
CA ASP A 53 9.87 34.00 -7.25
C ASP A 53 9.45 33.76 -8.72
N LYS A 54 10.07 34.48 -9.66
CA LYS A 54 9.85 34.31 -11.10
C LYS A 54 10.20 32.90 -11.59
N SER A 55 10.95 32.12 -10.82
CA SER A 55 11.24 30.71 -11.08
C SER A 55 10.02 29.80 -10.86
N ILE A 56 9.00 30.22 -10.12
CA ILE A 56 7.79 29.44 -9.86
C ILE A 56 6.74 29.72 -10.93
N LYS A 57 6.62 28.83 -11.92
CA LYS A 57 5.68 28.97 -13.06
C LYS A 57 4.54 27.97 -13.00
N THR A 58 4.78 26.82 -12.40
CA THR A 58 3.85 25.70 -12.30
C THR A 58 3.64 25.28 -10.86
N MET A 59 2.56 24.54 -10.58
CA MET A 59 2.36 23.93 -9.25
C MET A 59 3.54 23.02 -8.88
N PHE A 60 4.13 22.35 -9.86
CA PHE A 60 5.35 21.55 -9.68
C PHE A 60 6.50 22.41 -9.15
N ASP A 61 6.81 23.56 -9.78
CA ASP A 61 7.89 24.45 -9.34
C ASP A 61 7.65 24.94 -7.91
N TYR A 62 6.40 25.29 -7.58
CA TYR A 62 6.02 25.70 -6.23
C TYR A 62 6.31 24.61 -5.20
N ARG A 63 5.89 23.37 -5.47
CA ARG A 63 6.11 22.24 -4.57
C ARG A 63 7.59 21.90 -4.39
N MET A 64 8.37 21.96 -5.46
CA MET A 64 9.81 21.71 -5.39
C MET A 64 10.59 22.86 -4.74
N SER A 65 10.04 24.08 -4.71
CA SER A 65 10.70 25.26 -4.13
C SER A 65 10.96 25.18 -2.63
N PHE A 66 10.24 24.31 -1.92
CA PHE A 66 10.42 24.10 -0.49
C PHE A 66 11.75 23.38 -0.15
N GLY A 67 12.46 22.82 -1.14
CA GLY A 67 13.74 22.15 -0.91
C GLY A 67 13.63 20.84 -0.12
N ILE A 68 12.42 20.32 0.07
CA ILE A 68 12.13 19.09 0.82
C ILE A 68 12.08 17.91 -0.17
N GLY A 69 13.24 17.54 -0.74
CA GLY A 69 13.37 16.35 -1.61
C GLY A 69 12.34 16.26 -2.74
N ASP A 70 12.12 15.05 -3.28
CA ASP A 70 10.98 14.80 -4.18
C ASP A 70 9.71 14.58 -3.34
N VAL A 71 8.92 15.64 -3.18
CA VAL A 71 7.67 15.62 -2.40
C VAL A 71 6.65 14.59 -2.92
N TYR A 72 6.79 14.12 -4.17
CA TYR A 72 5.89 13.14 -4.76
C TYR A 72 6.18 11.71 -4.28
N GLU A 73 7.38 11.42 -3.76
CA GLU A 73 7.72 10.12 -3.13
C GLU A 73 6.77 9.78 -1.97
N ARG A 74 6.33 10.81 -1.22
CA ARG A 74 5.39 10.63 -0.11
C ARG A 74 4.04 10.08 -0.58
N ILE A 75 3.63 10.32 -1.82
CA ILE A 75 2.36 9.82 -2.34
C ILE A 75 2.43 8.30 -2.56
N PHE A 76 3.58 7.76 -2.99
CA PHE A 76 3.79 6.31 -3.08
C PHE A 76 3.83 5.63 -1.70
N GLN A 77 4.39 6.30 -0.69
CA GLN A 77 4.30 5.82 0.70
C GLN A 77 2.83 5.71 1.16
N LEU A 78 1.99 6.69 0.80
CA LEU A 78 0.54 6.64 1.07
C LEU A 78 -0.16 5.50 0.32
N CYS A 79 0.29 5.14 -0.88
CA CYS A 79 -0.23 3.99 -1.61
C CYS A 79 0.00 2.69 -0.82
N VAL A 80 1.22 2.46 -0.32
CA VAL A 80 1.55 1.27 0.49
C VAL A 80 0.77 1.27 1.81
N ILE A 81 0.61 2.43 2.45
CA ILE A 81 -0.20 2.55 3.68
C ILE A 81 -1.67 2.20 3.40
N SER A 82 -2.24 2.71 2.31
CA SER A 82 -3.61 2.43 1.91
C SER A 82 -3.81 0.93 1.64
N LEU A 83 -2.89 0.32 0.89
CA LEU A 83 -2.92 -1.11 0.57
C LEU A 83 -2.90 -1.96 1.84
N CYS A 84 -1.95 -1.72 2.75
CA CYS A 84 -1.87 -2.48 3.99
C CYS A 84 -3.10 -2.29 4.89
N SER A 85 -3.74 -1.11 4.85
CA SER A 85 -4.96 -0.86 5.61
C SER A 85 -6.16 -1.65 5.05
N ASP A 86 -6.27 -1.77 3.73
CA ASP A 86 -7.28 -2.62 3.09
C ASP A 86 -7.04 -4.12 3.37
N ILE A 87 -5.78 -4.55 3.40
CA ILE A 87 -5.40 -5.93 3.79
C ILE A 87 -5.78 -6.21 5.24
N GLU A 88 -5.51 -5.27 6.16
CA GLU A 88 -5.90 -5.39 7.57
C GLU A 88 -7.40 -5.52 7.74
N LEU A 89 -8.17 -4.70 7.01
CA LEU A 89 -9.63 -4.78 7.00
C LEU A 89 -10.10 -6.15 6.50
N PHE A 90 -9.47 -6.66 5.43
CA PHE A 90 -9.76 -8.00 4.90
C PHE A 90 -9.52 -9.09 5.91
N PHE A 91 -8.37 -9.08 6.58
CA PHE A 91 -8.08 -10.07 7.61
C PHE A 91 -9.04 -9.99 8.77
N LYS A 92 -9.36 -8.78 9.25
CA LYS A 92 -10.35 -8.61 10.31
C LYS A 92 -11.70 -9.20 9.91
N LYS A 93 -12.19 -8.89 8.72
CA LYS A 93 -13.47 -9.41 8.23
C LYS A 93 -13.45 -10.91 7.98
N THR A 94 -12.35 -11.45 7.46
CA THR A 94 -12.17 -12.89 7.26
C THR A 94 -12.25 -13.65 8.59
N PHE A 95 -11.53 -13.18 9.61
CA PHE A 95 -11.55 -13.83 10.93
C PHE A 95 -12.91 -13.70 11.62
N GLU A 96 -13.60 -12.57 11.45
CA GLU A 96 -14.97 -12.38 11.96
C GLU A 96 -15.97 -13.31 11.26
N THR A 97 -15.97 -13.36 9.92
CA THR A 97 -16.96 -14.12 9.12
C THR A 97 -16.78 -15.63 9.25
N PHE A 98 -15.54 -16.12 9.31
CA PHE A 98 -15.25 -17.56 9.35
C PHE A 98 -14.85 -18.05 10.75
N GLU A 99 -15.01 -17.19 11.77
CA GLU A 99 -14.78 -17.51 13.19
C GLU A 99 -13.38 -18.09 13.48
N TYR A 100 -12.37 -17.67 12.71
CA TYR A 100 -10.99 -18.14 12.90
C TYR A 100 -10.41 -17.63 14.22
N LYS A 101 -9.66 -18.50 14.89
CA LYS A 101 -8.97 -18.14 16.14
C LYS A 101 -7.84 -17.17 15.86
N LYS A 102 -7.97 -15.93 16.35
CA LYS A 102 -6.90 -14.92 16.33
C LYS A 102 -5.78 -15.27 17.32
N GLY A 103 -4.57 -14.79 17.02
CA GLY A 103 -3.44 -14.81 17.97
C GLY A 103 -3.63 -13.85 19.14
N SER A 104 -2.68 -13.87 20.08
CA SER A 104 -2.64 -12.95 21.23
C SER A 104 -1.95 -11.62 20.88
N GLY A 105 -2.22 -10.58 21.67
CA GLY A 105 -1.56 -9.27 21.58
C GLY A 105 -2.33 -8.19 20.81
N LYS A 106 -2.01 -6.92 21.11
CA LYS A 106 -2.52 -5.75 20.38
C LYS A 106 -1.95 -5.72 18.97
N GLY A 107 -2.71 -5.29 17.97
CA GLY A 107 -2.21 -5.15 16.59
C GLY A 107 -2.01 -6.46 15.82
N PHE A 108 -2.73 -7.54 16.16
CA PHE A 108 -2.64 -8.84 15.46
C PHE A 108 -2.75 -8.69 13.93
N TYR A 109 -3.75 -7.95 13.44
CA TYR A 109 -3.95 -7.76 12.00
C TYR A 109 -2.84 -6.94 11.32
N GLN A 110 -2.08 -6.15 12.10
CA GLN A 110 -0.94 -5.35 11.61
C GLN A 110 0.33 -6.21 11.44
N ARG A 111 0.36 -7.41 12.02
CA ARG A 111 1.48 -8.35 11.90
C ARG A 111 1.13 -9.43 10.89
N PHE A 112 1.45 -9.17 9.62
CA PHE A 112 1.11 -10.05 8.50
C PHE A 112 1.45 -11.53 8.75
N ASN A 113 2.68 -11.80 9.22
CA ASN A 113 3.13 -13.17 9.49
C ASN A 113 2.29 -13.88 10.57
N ASP A 114 1.81 -13.16 11.60
CA ASP A 114 0.94 -13.74 12.63
C ASP A 114 -0.42 -14.15 12.04
N VAL A 115 -0.97 -13.31 11.16
CA VAL A 115 -2.23 -13.59 10.49
C VAL A 115 -2.10 -14.80 9.57
N ILE A 116 -1.06 -14.84 8.73
CA ILE A 116 -0.79 -15.97 7.84
C ILE A 116 -0.58 -17.26 8.64
N LYS A 117 0.15 -17.20 9.77
CA LYS A 117 0.33 -18.36 10.66
C LYS A 117 -1.01 -18.87 11.23
N ALA A 118 -1.89 -17.97 11.63
CA ALA A 118 -3.21 -18.34 12.14
C ALA A 118 -4.10 -18.95 11.02
N LEU A 119 -4.07 -18.41 9.81
CA LEU A 119 -4.76 -19.00 8.65
C LEU A 119 -4.20 -20.39 8.28
N LYS A 120 -2.87 -20.58 8.32
CA LYS A 120 -2.26 -21.91 8.15
C LYS A 120 -2.74 -22.90 9.21
N THR A 121 -2.83 -22.46 10.46
CA THR A 121 -3.37 -23.28 11.57
C THR A 121 -4.84 -23.63 11.35
N ALA A 122 -5.61 -22.78 10.65
CA ALA A 122 -6.99 -23.04 10.26
C ALA A 122 -7.12 -23.95 9.02
N GLY A 123 -6.02 -24.45 8.45
CA GLY A 123 -6.01 -25.41 7.34
C GLY A 123 -5.73 -24.82 5.96
N HIS A 124 -5.44 -23.51 5.85
CA HIS A 124 -5.11 -22.89 4.56
C HIS A 124 -3.67 -23.24 4.11
N ASN A 125 -3.52 -23.72 2.87
CA ASN A 125 -2.21 -24.03 2.28
C ASN A 125 -1.73 -22.93 1.33
N PHE A 126 -0.78 -22.11 1.79
CA PHE A 126 -0.22 -21.01 1.00
C PHE A 126 1.04 -21.34 0.20
N SER A 127 1.51 -22.60 0.22
CA SER A 127 2.73 -22.99 -0.52
C SER A 127 2.72 -22.57 -2.00
N PRO A 128 1.58 -22.62 -2.73
CA PRO A 128 1.53 -22.18 -4.13
C PRO A 128 1.73 -20.68 -4.35
N ILE A 129 1.67 -19.85 -3.30
CA ILE A 129 1.76 -18.38 -3.39
C ILE A 129 2.77 -17.77 -2.42
N GLU A 130 3.80 -18.52 -2.03
CA GLU A 130 4.79 -18.09 -1.04
C GLU A 130 5.54 -16.82 -1.45
N ASP A 131 5.87 -16.69 -2.73
CA ASP A 131 6.50 -15.49 -3.30
C ASP A 131 5.60 -14.25 -3.21
N GLN A 132 4.29 -14.42 -3.32
CA GLN A 132 3.35 -13.32 -3.16
C GLN A 132 3.23 -12.92 -1.69
N LEU A 133 3.25 -13.90 -0.77
CA LEU A 133 3.28 -13.60 0.66
C LEU A 133 4.52 -12.80 1.08
N SER A 134 5.69 -13.10 0.51
CA SER A 134 6.92 -12.34 0.82
C SER A 134 6.83 -10.88 0.37
N LYS A 135 6.25 -10.61 -0.81
CA LYS A 135 6.00 -9.26 -1.33
C LYS A 135 5.01 -8.48 -0.47
N ILE A 136 3.94 -9.13 -0.01
CA ILE A 136 2.99 -8.50 0.92
C ILE A 136 3.66 -8.24 2.26
N ASN A 137 4.46 -9.18 2.78
CA ASN A 137 5.21 -8.97 4.01
C ASN A 137 6.16 -7.77 3.91
N LEU A 138 6.85 -7.61 2.78
CA LEU A 138 7.66 -6.41 2.51
C LEU A 138 6.80 -5.14 2.56
N ALA A 139 5.61 -5.13 1.96
CA ALA A 139 4.69 -3.99 2.04
C ALA A 139 4.36 -3.60 3.50
N PHE A 140 4.16 -4.58 4.39
CA PHE A 140 3.93 -4.32 5.82
C PHE A 140 5.17 -3.75 6.52
N GLN A 141 6.38 -4.18 6.15
CA GLN A 141 7.63 -3.59 6.67
C GLN A 141 7.78 -2.15 6.17
N VAL A 142 7.53 -1.89 4.89
CA VAL A 142 7.60 -0.54 4.30
C VAL A 142 6.57 0.38 4.96
N ARG A 143 5.33 -0.09 5.15
CA ARG A 143 4.29 0.65 5.88
C ARG A 143 4.76 1.03 7.29
N HIS A 144 5.43 0.13 8.00
CA HIS A 144 5.91 0.39 9.36
C HIS A 144 6.81 1.64 9.39
N ILE A 145 7.87 1.67 8.56
CA ILE A 145 8.76 2.83 8.50
C ILE A 145 8.07 4.07 7.94
N CYS A 146 7.12 3.95 7.01
CA CYS A 146 6.36 5.08 6.47
C CYS A 146 5.49 5.79 7.51
N ILE A 147 4.95 5.04 8.48
CA ILE A 147 4.10 5.57 9.56
C ILE A 147 4.93 6.08 10.72
N HIS A 148 6.00 5.35 11.11
CA HIS A 148 6.73 5.64 12.34
C HIS A 148 7.95 6.54 12.13
N ASN A 149 8.63 6.42 10.97
CA ASN A 149 9.91 7.09 10.70
C ASN A 149 9.88 7.89 9.40
N TYR A 150 8.70 8.30 8.91
CA TYR A 150 8.54 9.04 7.66
C TYR A 150 9.16 8.35 6.42
N GLY A 151 9.28 7.01 6.46
CA GLY A 151 9.87 6.20 5.39
C GLY A 151 11.39 6.09 5.46
N ILE A 152 12.02 6.57 6.53
CA ILE A 152 13.45 6.40 6.78
C ILE A 152 13.71 4.96 7.25
N VAL A 153 14.69 4.31 6.62
CA VAL A 153 15.11 2.95 6.97
C VAL A 153 15.75 2.93 8.35
N ASP A 154 15.19 2.14 9.25
CA ASP A 154 15.75 1.83 10.58
C ASP A 154 16.39 0.44 10.63
N ASP A 155 17.03 0.13 11.76
CA ASP A 155 17.74 -1.13 11.97
C ASP A 155 16.81 -2.35 11.83
N ASP A 156 15.59 -2.23 12.35
CA ASP A 156 14.60 -3.32 12.32
C ASP A 156 14.14 -3.61 10.88
N PHE A 157 13.84 -2.57 10.09
CA PHE A 157 13.51 -2.73 8.67
C PHE A 157 14.66 -3.34 7.89
N GLN A 158 15.89 -2.84 8.07
CA GLN A 158 17.04 -3.34 7.32
C GLN A 158 17.31 -4.81 7.67
N LYS A 159 17.22 -5.18 8.95
CA LYS A 159 17.37 -6.57 9.43
C LYS A 159 16.28 -7.49 8.89
N ASN A 160 15.03 -7.02 8.80
CA ASN A 160 13.89 -7.85 8.39
C ASN A 160 13.77 -8.00 6.87
N THR A 161 14.24 -7.02 6.10
CA THR A 161 14.05 -7.01 4.64
C THR A 161 15.33 -7.21 3.87
N ASN A 162 16.50 -6.90 4.46
CA ASN A 162 17.79 -6.81 3.77
C ASN A 162 17.73 -5.87 2.55
N THR A 163 16.92 -4.81 2.63
CA THR A 163 16.79 -3.79 1.58
C THR A 163 16.88 -2.39 2.15
N GLY A 164 17.18 -1.42 1.27
CA GLY A 164 17.38 -0.03 1.65
C GLY A 164 18.69 0.20 2.40
N LYS A 165 19.01 1.47 2.63
CA LYS A 165 20.20 1.90 3.34
C LYS A 165 19.81 2.59 4.63
N LEU A 166 20.37 2.12 5.74
CA LEU A 166 20.10 2.63 7.09
C LEU A 166 20.25 4.16 7.14
N GLY A 167 19.24 4.84 7.68
CA GLY A 167 19.20 6.30 7.81
C GLY A 167 18.80 7.06 6.56
N GLU A 168 18.56 6.39 5.43
CA GLU A 168 18.07 7.00 4.19
C GLU A 168 16.57 6.73 3.98
N THR A 169 15.92 7.59 3.19
CA THR A 169 14.54 7.38 2.75
C THR A 169 14.47 6.13 1.87
N TYR A 170 13.55 5.23 2.18
CA TYR A 170 13.21 4.12 1.30
C TYR A 170 12.32 4.63 0.15
N VAL A 171 12.91 4.73 -1.05
CA VAL A 171 12.18 5.15 -2.25
C VAL A 171 11.29 4.01 -2.72
N ILE A 172 10.00 4.31 -2.95
CA ILE A 172 9.01 3.36 -3.44
C ILE A 172 8.68 3.74 -4.88
N GLU A 173 9.15 2.93 -5.81
CA GLU A 173 8.87 3.11 -7.23
C GLU A 173 7.49 2.55 -7.61
N GLN A 174 6.98 3.01 -8.75
CA GLN A 174 5.70 2.56 -9.29
C GLN A 174 5.65 1.04 -9.44
N GLU A 175 6.68 0.45 -10.05
CA GLU A 175 6.80 -0.99 -10.30
C GLU A 175 6.77 -1.77 -8.98
N GLN A 176 7.47 -1.27 -7.96
CA GLN A 176 7.52 -1.91 -6.67
C GLN A 176 6.14 -1.93 -5.98
N TYR A 177 5.42 -0.81 -6.01
CA TYR A 177 4.05 -0.79 -5.50
C TYR A 177 3.14 -1.74 -6.28
N ARG A 178 3.28 -1.78 -7.61
CA ARG A 178 2.50 -2.70 -8.47
C ARG A 178 2.72 -4.16 -8.08
N GLU A 179 3.96 -4.56 -7.83
CA GLU A 179 4.28 -5.91 -7.37
C GLU A 179 3.60 -6.26 -6.04
N MET A 180 3.56 -5.32 -5.09
CA MET A 180 2.87 -5.51 -3.80
C MET A 180 1.35 -5.62 -3.99
N TYR A 181 0.77 -4.77 -4.83
CA TYR A 181 -0.65 -4.79 -5.15
C TYR A 181 -1.04 -6.10 -5.83
N ASP A 182 -0.34 -6.50 -6.89
CA ASP A 182 -0.64 -7.71 -7.65
C ASP A 182 -0.46 -8.97 -6.77
N ALA A 183 0.53 -8.98 -5.87
CA ALA A 183 0.69 -10.02 -4.87
C ALA A 183 -0.52 -10.12 -3.93
N TYR A 184 -1.08 -9.00 -3.47
CA TYR A 184 -2.30 -9.01 -2.67
C TYR A 184 -3.51 -9.52 -3.45
N VAL A 185 -3.67 -9.14 -4.73
CA VAL A 185 -4.76 -9.67 -5.54
C VAL A 185 -4.62 -11.19 -5.72
N ALA A 186 -3.40 -11.70 -5.88
CA ALA A 186 -3.15 -13.14 -5.91
C ALA A 186 -3.49 -13.84 -4.58
N LEU A 187 -3.22 -13.21 -3.43
CA LEU A 187 -3.68 -13.71 -2.12
C LEU A 187 -5.21 -13.77 -2.04
N LEU A 188 -5.90 -12.72 -2.50
CA LEU A 188 -7.38 -12.71 -2.53
C LEU A 188 -7.92 -13.84 -3.41
N LEU A 189 -7.34 -14.06 -4.59
CA LEU A 189 -7.76 -15.12 -5.50
C LEU A 189 -7.44 -16.52 -4.93
N HIS A 190 -6.31 -16.66 -4.26
CA HIS A 190 -5.99 -17.89 -3.56
C HIS A 190 -7.05 -18.18 -2.49
N LEU A 191 -7.37 -17.21 -1.64
CA LEU A 191 -8.39 -17.38 -0.60
C LEU A 191 -9.81 -17.53 -1.17
N ASP A 192 -10.13 -16.94 -2.32
CA ASP A 192 -11.41 -17.12 -3.01
C ASP A 192 -11.74 -18.60 -3.24
N ASN A 193 -10.73 -19.38 -3.58
CA ASN A 193 -10.84 -20.81 -3.89
C ASN A 193 -10.79 -21.72 -2.65
N HIS A 194 -10.36 -21.21 -1.49
CA HIS A 194 -10.07 -22.02 -0.30
C HIS A 194 -10.85 -21.59 0.94
N LEU A 195 -11.50 -20.43 0.92
CA LEU A 195 -12.40 -20.02 1.98
C LEU A 195 -13.67 -20.88 1.95
N PRO A 196 -14.24 -21.20 3.13
CA PRO A 196 -15.55 -21.84 3.19
C PRO A 196 -16.60 -21.00 2.46
N SER A 197 -17.66 -21.65 1.98
CA SER A 197 -18.85 -20.93 1.55
C SER A 197 -19.37 -20.12 2.75
N ALA A 198 -19.49 -18.80 2.58
CA ALA A 198 -20.11 -17.95 3.58
C ALA A 198 -21.54 -18.46 3.84
N LYS A 199 -21.92 -18.59 5.11
CA LYS A 199 -23.28 -18.97 5.52
C LYS A 199 -24.28 -17.88 5.19
#